data_AF-A0A1Y3KRI1-F1
#
_entry.id   AF-A0A1Y3KRI1-F1
#
_cell.length_a   1.000
_cell.length_b   1.000
_cell.length_c   1.000
_cell.angle_alpha   90.00
_cell.angle_beta   90.00
_cell.angle_gamma   90.00
#
_symmetry.space_group_name_H-M   'P 1'
#
loop_
_entity.id
_entity.type
_entity.pdbx_description
1 polymer ?
#
loop_
_entity_poly.entity_id
_entity_poly.type
_entity_poly.pdbx_seq_one_letter_code
_entity_poly.pdbx_strand_id
1 'polypeptide(L)'
;MLELVRKQFEGEKGPDSVELLMQDDAGWRVLWYFENVYSYIFGGQIKLLELLNHRGVVPLDEIRREWDAHKELHKPQLDQLDMDGYLKFLLAKDLILNSGVDLRITPTGKEFLMWMAKFGRSSDRLW
;
A
#
# COMPACT_ATOMS: atom_id res chain seq x y z
N MET A 1 -13.36 -10.72 23.74
CA MET A 1 -12.79 -9.59 22.97
C MET A 1 -13.20 -8.25 23.60
N LEU A 2 -14.49 -7.99 23.84
CA LEU A 2 -14.96 -6.74 24.46
C LEU A 2 -14.41 -6.45 25.87
N GLU A 3 -14.20 -7.46 26.72
CA GLU A 3 -13.64 -7.23 28.07
C GLU A 3 -12.17 -6.84 28.07
N LEU A 4 -11.39 -7.31 27.08
CA LEU A 4 -9.97 -6.99 26.97
C LEU A 4 -9.79 -5.51 26.59
N VAL A 5 -10.60 -5.03 25.65
CA VAL A 5 -10.66 -3.62 25.24
C VAL A 5 -11.15 -2.78 26.40
N ARG A 6 -12.23 -3.18 27.10
CA ARG A 6 -12.75 -2.44 28.25
C ARG A 6 -11.68 -2.22 29.34
N LYS A 7 -10.92 -3.26 29.67
CA LYS A 7 -9.82 -3.18 30.66
C LYS A 7 -8.73 -2.18 30.30
N GLN A 8 -8.46 -1.94 29.01
CA GLN A 8 -7.44 -0.97 28.58
C GLN A 8 -7.83 0.48 28.90
N PHE A 9 -9.12 0.74 29.12
CA PHE A 9 -9.65 2.08 29.42
C PHE A 9 -10.19 2.19 30.87
N GLU A 10 -10.01 1.15 31.70
CA GLU A 10 -10.42 1.18 33.10
C GLU A 10 -9.49 2.12 33.90
N GLY A 11 -9.99 3.32 34.23
CA GLY A 11 -9.27 4.31 35.06
C GLY A 11 -9.08 5.67 34.39
N GLU A 12 -9.13 5.70 33.05
CA GLU A 12 -9.05 6.91 32.23
C GLU A 12 -10.42 7.63 32.21
N LYS A 13 -10.48 8.90 32.61
CA LYS A 13 -11.72 9.68 32.64
C LYS A 13 -11.54 11.04 31.98
N GLY A 14 -12.48 11.45 31.14
CA GLY A 14 -12.54 12.81 30.58
C GLY A 14 -11.96 12.90 29.16
N PRO A 15 -11.41 14.07 28.75
CA PRO A 15 -10.88 14.28 27.40
C PRO A 15 -9.82 13.25 26.97
N ASP A 16 -9.02 12.78 27.93
CA ASP A 16 -7.92 11.83 27.71
C ASP A 16 -8.44 10.48 27.18
N SER A 17 -9.62 10.04 27.62
CA SER A 17 -10.20 8.77 27.13
C SER A 17 -10.69 8.88 25.68
N VAL A 18 -11.15 10.06 25.24
CA VAL A 18 -11.53 10.28 23.84
C VAL A 18 -10.29 10.29 22.95
N GLU A 19 -9.22 10.96 23.36
CA GLU A 19 -7.97 10.98 22.60
C GLU A 19 -7.36 9.57 22.49
N LEU A 20 -7.34 8.81 23.59
CA LEU A 20 -6.87 7.42 23.58
C LEU A 20 -7.71 6.53 22.64
N LEU A 21 -9.04 6.67 22.66
CA LEU A 21 -9.92 5.94 21.75
C LEU A 21 -9.71 6.33 20.29
N MET A 22 -9.48 7.62 20.01
CA MET A 22 -9.17 8.08 18.66
C MET A 22 -7.83 7.53 18.16
N GLN A 23 -6.81 7.48 19.02
CA GLN A 23 -5.51 6.91 18.68
C GLN A 23 -5.62 5.39 18.41
N ASP A 24 -6.35 4.65 19.25
CA ASP A 24 -6.57 3.22 19.06
C ASP A 24 -7.36 2.92 17.78
N ASP A 25 -8.47 3.63 17.54
CA ASP A 25 -9.28 3.49 16.32
C ASP A 25 -8.47 3.84 15.06
N ALA A 26 -7.70 4.93 15.09
CA ALA A 26 -6.81 5.30 13.99
C ALA A 26 -5.78 4.20 13.72
N GLY A 27 -5.16 3.63 14.76
CA GLY A 27 -4.22 2.52 14.64
C GLY A 27 -4.84 1.29 14.00
N TRP A 28 -6.03 0.89 14.44
CA TRP A 28 -6.77 -0.24 13.86
C TRP A 28 -7.16 -0.01 12.41
N ARG A 29 -7.62 1.21 12.06
CA ARG A 29 -7.97 1.55 10.68
C ARG A 29 -6.77 1.48 9.75
N VAL A 30 -5.61 2.01 10.17
CA VAL A 30 -4.37 1.94 9.39
C VAL A 30 -3.92 0.48 9.22
N LEU A 31 -3.94 -0.31 10.28
CA LEU A 31 -3.60 -1.73 10.21
C LEU A 31 -4.51 -2.47 9.24
N TRP A 32 -5.83 -2.32 9.40
CA TRP A 32 -6.81 -2.98 8.54
C TRP A 32 -6.69 -2.53 7.08
N TYR A 33 -6.42 -1.24 6.86
CA TYR A 33 -6.18 -0.69 5.55
C TYR A 33 -4.99 -1.35 4.85
N PHE A 34 -3.83 -1.44 5.52
CA PHE A 34 -2.64 -2.06 4.94
C PHE A 34 -2.76 -3.57 4.79
N GLU A 35 -3.43 -4.27 5.71
CA GLU A 35 -3.76 -5.69 5.52
C GLU A 35 -4.64 -5.89 4.29
N ASN A 36 -5.64 -5.02 4.08
CA ASN A 36 -6.50 -5.08 2.90
C ASN A 36 -5.69 -4.81 1.61
N VAL A 37 -4.87 -3.76 1.59
CA VAL A 37 -3.98 -3.48 0.45
C VAL A 37 -3.08 -4.68 0.17
N TYR A 38 -2.39 -5.20 1.18
CA TYR A 38 -1.50 -6.35 1.05
C TYR A 38 -2.24 -7.59 0.56
N SER A 39 -3.50 -7.79 0.90
CA SER A 39 -4.26 -8.97 0.45
C SER A 39 -4.50 -8.97 -1.07
N TYR A 40 -4.58 -7.79 -1.70
CA TYR A 40 -4.93 -7.65 -3.12
C TYR A 40 -3.78 -7.16 -4.01
N ILE A 41 -2.73 -6.59 -3.42
CA ILE A 41 -1.60 -6.07 -4.19
C ILE A 41 -0.78 -7.21 -4.80
N PHE A 42 -0.34 -6.96 -6.03
CA PHE A 42 0.49 -7.82 -6.85
C PHE A 42 1.98 -7.64 -6.52
N GLY A 43 2.77 -8.71 -6.70
CA GLY A 43 4.22 -8.67 -6.47
C GLY A 43 4.92 -7.64 -7.35
N GLY A 44 4.53 -7.55 -8.62
CA GLY A 44 5.02 -6.50 -9.52
C GLY A 44 4.71 -5.09 -9.02
N GLN A 45 3.53 -4.89 -8.44
CA GLN A 45 3.11 -3.57 -7.96
C GLN A 45 3.91 -3.15 -6.72
N ILE A 46 4.26 -4.10 -5.85
CA ILE A 46 5.15 -3.85 -4.72
C ILE A 46 6.54 -3.42 -5.24
N LYS A 47 7.09 -4.12 -6.24
CA LYS A 47 8.37 -3.73 -6.87
C LYS A 47 8.32 -2.33 -7.48
N LEU A 48 7.20 -1.96 -8.09
CA LEU A 48 6.98 -0.60 -8.57
C LEU A 48 6.99 0.43 -7.42
N LEU A 49 6.32 0.15 -6.30
CA LEU A 49 6.37 1.02 -5.13
C LEU A 49 7.79 1.16 -4.58
N GLU A 50 8.56 0.07 -4.50
CA GLU A 50 9.97 0.09 -4.07
C GLU A 50 10.83 0.95 -5.01
N LEU A 51 10.66 0.81 -6.33
CA LEU A 51 11.33 1.64 -7.33
C LEU A 51 11.01 3.13 -7.14
N LEU A 52 9.73 3.47 -7.01
CA LEU A 52 9.28 4.84 -6.79
C LEU A 52 9.78 5.39 -5.44
N ASN A 53 9.86 4.55 -4.40
CA ASN A 53 10.40 4.96 -3.11
C ASN A 53 11.90 5.26 -3.19
N HIS A 54 12.66 4.49 -3.98
CA HIS A 54 14.08 4.71 -4.17
C HIS A 54 14.39 5.95 -5.01
N ARG A 55 13.61 6.20 -6.07
CA ARG A 55 13.88 7.25 -7.06
C ARG A 55 13.07 8.53 -6.87
N GLY A 56 11.99 8.48 -6.09
CA GLY A 56 11.06 9.58 -5.86
C GLY A 56 10.07 9.78 -7.02
N VAL A 57 10.57 10.19 -8.18
CA VAL A 57 9.76 10.50 -9.38
C VAL A 57 10.33 9.72 -10.57
N VAL A 58 9.47 9.04 -11.32
CA VAL A 58 9.87 8.24 -12.48
C VAL A 58 8.98 8.58 -13.68
N PRO A 59 9.57 8.91 -14.85
CA PRO A 59 8.80 9.22 -16.07
C PRO A 59 7.91 8.05 -16.51
N LEU A 60 6.73 8.35 -17.03
CA LEU A 60 5.74 7.34 -17.40
C LEU A 60 6.24 6.42 -18.53
N ASP A 61 7.05 6.93 -19.46
CA ASP A 61 7.67 6.12 -20.53
C ASP A 61 8.61 5.05 -19.97
N GLU A 62 9.30 5.37 -18.87
CA GLU A 62 10.15 4.40 -18.19
C GLU A 62 9.31 3.33 -17.48
N ILE A 63 8.24 3.74 -16.80
CA ILE A 63 7.29 2.82 -16.18
C ILE A 63 6.65 1.89 -17.21
N ARG A 64 6.33 2.40 -18.40
CA ARG A 64 5.77 1.60 -19.49
C ARG A 64 6.73 0.50 -19.93
N ARG A 65 8.02 0.82 -20.08
CA ARG A 65 9.04 -0.19 -20.43
C ARG A 65 9.16 -1.28 -19.37
N GLU A 66 9.18 -0.91 -18.10
CA GLU A 66 9.20 -1.87 -16.98
C GLU A 66 7.94 -2.74 -16.94
N TRP A 67 6.76 -2.13 -17.18
CA TRP A 67 5.49 -2.84 -17.29
C TRP A 67 5.49 -3.84 -18.44
N ASP A 68 5.92 -3.43 -19.64
CA ASP A 68 5.93 -4.30 -20.82
C ASP A 68 6.86 -5.52 -20.59
N ALA A 69 8.03 -5.29 -19.99
CA ALA A 69 8.95 -6.37 -19.61
C ALA A 69 8.33 -7.31 -18.55
N HIS A 70 7.65 -6.75 -17.54
CA HIS A 70 6.97 -7.53 -16.52
C HIS A 70 5.81 -8.35 -17.09
N LYS A 71 5.01 -7.74 -17.98
CA LYS A 71 3.88 -8.39 -18.66
C LYS A 71 4.36 -9.57 -19.50
N GLU A 72 5.46 -9.41 -20.25
CA GLU A 72 6.04 -10.49 -21.06
C GLU A 72 6.48 -11.68 -20.21
N LEU A 73 7.12 -11.43 -19.07
CA LEU A 73 7.61 -12.47 -18.16
C LEU A 73 6.47 -13.30 -17.53
N HIS A 74 5.28 -12.72 -17.41
CA HIS A 74 4.11 -13.34 -16.76
C HIS A 74 2.98 -13.61 -17.75
N LYS A 75 3.32 -13.87 -19.01
CA LYS A 75 2.36 -14.41 -19.97
C LYS A 75 2.03 -15.87 -19.64
N PRO A 76 0.76 -16.31 -19.82
CA PRO A 76 -0.37 -15.53 -20.35
C PRO A 76 -1.20 -14.78 -19.27
N GLN A 77 -0.81 -14.86 -17.99
CA GLN A 77 -1.65 -14.42 -16.87
C GLN A 77 -1.99 -12.92 -16.93
N LEU A 78 -1.09 -12.10 -17.47
CA LEU A 78 -1.27 -10.65 -17.58
C LEU A 78 -1.75 -10.18 -18.97
N ASP A 79 -2.03 -11.08 -19.93
CA ASP A 79 -2.34 -10.70 -21.32
C ASP A 79 -3.52 -9.72 -21.43
N GLN A 80 -4.55 -9.93 -20.60
CA GLN A 80 -5.77 -9.12 -20.57
C GLN A 80 -5.62 -7.80 -19.80
N LEU A 81 -4.54 -7.63 -19.04
CA LEU A 81 -4.30 -6.44 -18.23
C LEU A 81 -3.46 -5.45 -19.04
N ASP A 82 -3.88 -4.19 -19.11
CA ASP A 82 -3.06 -3.09 -19.60
C ASP A 82 -2.40 -2.34 -18.43
N MET A 83 -1.48 -1.43 -18.76
CA MET A 83 -0.76 -0.66 -17.75
C MET A 83 -1.72 0.15 -16.87
N ASP A 84 -2.78 0.71 -17.46
CA ASP A 84 -3.74 1.53 -16.73
C ASP A 84 -4.53 0.68 -15.73
N GLY A 85 -4.99 -0.50 -16.12
CA GLY A 85 -5.62 -1.48 -15.23
C GLY A 85 -4.69 -1.94 -14.12
N TYR A 86 -3.41 -2.13 -14.44
CA TYR A 86 -2.38 -2.47 -13.47
C TYR A 86 -2.12 -1.34 -12.45
N LEU A 87 -2.08 -0.08 -12.88
CA LEU A 87 -1.88 1.07 -11.99
C LEU A 87 -3.15 1.46 -11.23
N LYS A 88 -4.33 1.13 -11.75
CA LYS A 88 -5.63 1.53 -11.19
C LYS A 88 -5.78 1.18 -9.72
N PHE A 89 -5.32 0.00 -9.29
CA PHE A 89 -5.38 -0.40 -7.89
C PHE A 89 -4.52 0.50 -7.00
N LEU A 90 -3.29 0.81 -7.43
CA LEU A 90 -2.37 1.64 -6.66
C LEU A 90 -2.86 3.09 -6.56
N LEU A 91 -3.46 3.62 -7.63
CA LEU A 91 -4.10 4.93 -7.63
C LEU A 91 -5.34 4.95 -6.71
N ALA A 92 -6.20 3.92 -6.80
CA ALA A 92 -7.41 3.83 -5.98
C ALA A 92 -7.13 3.66 -4.49
N LYS A 93 -5.96 3.10 -4.13
CA LYS A 93 -5.46 2.96 -2.76
C LYS A 93 -4.49 4.09 -2.37
N ASP A 94 -4.45 5.18 -3.13
CA ASP A 94 -3.60 6.34 -2.84
C ASP A 94 -2.13 5.96 -2.56
N LEU A 95 -1.59 4.91 -3.20
CA LEU A 95 -0.20 4.47 -2.98
C LEU A 95 0.77 5.19 -3.91
N ILE A 96 0.26 5.63 -5.06
CA ILE A 96 1.01 6.39 -6.07
C ILE A 96 0.18 7.58 -6.55
N LEU A 97 0.87 8.54 -7.14
CA LEU A 97 0.29 9.71 -7.78
C LEU A 97 0.78 9.77 -9.22
N ASN A 98 -0.14 9.95 -10.16
CA ASN A 98 0.16 10.09 -11.59
C ASN A 98 -0.11 11.53 -12.03
N SER A 99 0.90 12.22 -12.56
CA SER A 99 0.79 13.60 -13.08
C SER A 99 0.40 13.66 -14.57
N GLY A 100 0.34 12.51 -15.24
CA GLY A 100 0.19 12.37 -16.69
C GLY A 100 1.53 12.22 -17.42
N VAL A 101 2.64 12.67 -16.82
CA VAL A 101 4.00 12.56 -17.38
C VAL A 101 4.94 11.72 -16.52
N ASP A 102 4.66 11.62 -15.22
CA ASP A 102 5.45 10.88 -14.26
C ASP A 102 4.58 10.21 -13.19
N LEU A 103 5.17 9.22 -12.52
CA LEU A 103 4.67 8.59 -11.32
C LEU A 103 5.55 8.94 -10.12
N ARG A 104 4.91 9.06 -8.96
CA ARG A 104 5.56 9.21 -7.65
C ARG A 104 4.84 8.42 -6.59
N ILE A 105 5.58 7.97 -5.57
CA ILE A 105 4.98 7.36 -4.39
C ILE A 105 4.36 8.43 -3.48
N THR A 106 3.21 8.14 -2.88
CA THR A 106 2.55 9.00 -1.90
C THR A 106 3.10 8.76 -0.49
N PRO A 107 2.78 9.60 0.51
CA PRO A 107 3.03 9.28 1.92
C PRO A 107 2.41 7.93 2.32
N THR A 108 1.16 7.67 1.94
CA THR A 108 0.44 6.41 2.19
C THR A 108 1.20 5.21 1.62
N GLY A 109 1.73 5.32 0.40
CA GLY A 109 2.55 4.27 -0.22
C GLY A 109 3.85 3.99 0.53
N LYS A 110 4.52 5.03 1.02
CA LYS A 110 5.73 4.88 1.86
C LYS A 110 5.42 4.20 3.19
N GLU A 111 4.35 4.63 3.85
CA GLU A 111 3.90 4.04 5.10
C GLU A 111 3.52 2.57 4.92
N PHE A 112 2.89 2.21 3.80
CA PHE A 112 2.60 0.83 3.44
C PHE A 112 3.88 -0.02 3.33
N LEU A 113 4.92 0.47 2.64
CA LEU A 113 6.21 -0.24 2.56
C LEU A 113 6.89 -0.37 3.93
N MET A 114 6.83 0.68 4.77
CA MET A 114 7.35 0.62 6.14
C MET A 114 6.58 -0.39 7.00
N TRP A 115 5.26 -0.44 6.85
CA TRP A 115 4.41 -1.43 7.49
C TRP A 115 4.79 -2.84 7.05
N MET A 116 5.00 -3.07 5.75
CA MET A 116 5.46 -4.37 5.25
C MET A 116 6.76 -4.82 5.91
N ALA A 117 7.76 -3.92 5.96
CA ALA A 117 9.04 -4.20 6.60
C ALA A 117 8.89 -4.48 8.10
N LYS A 118 8.08 -3.69 8.81
CA LYS A 118 7.82 -3.83 10.26
C LYS A 118 7.19 -5.17 10.61
N PHE A 119 6.28 -5.68 9.78
CA PHE A 119 5.53 -6.91 10.02
C PHE A 119 6.06 -8.13 9.25
N GLY A 120 7.24 -8.02 8.62
CA GLY A 120 7.87 -9.14 7.90
C GLY A 120 7.07 -9.63 6.70
N ARG A 121 6.35 -8.73 6.02
CA ARG A 121 5.57 -9.04 4.82
C ARG A 121 6.50 -9.19 3.61
N SER A 122 6.33 -10.26 2.84
CA SER A 122 7.13 -10.54 1.64
C SER A 122 6.75 -9.63 0.49
N SER A 123 7.75 -9.09 -0.21
CA SER A 123 7.58 -8.48 -1.54
C SER A 123 7.65 -9.51 -2.67
N ASP A 124 8.15 -10.72 -2.39
CA ASP A 124 8.13 -11.85 -3.31
C ASP A 124 6.76 -12.53 -3.24
N ARG A 125 5.90 -12.19 -4.21
CA ARG A 125 4.52 -12.65 -4.34
C ARG A 125 4.25 -13.01 -5.79
N LEU A 126 3.29 -13.91 -5.97
CA LEU A 126 2.72 -14.19 -7.30
C LEU A 126 2.17 -12.91 -7.91
N TRP A 127 2.46 -12.73 -9.21
CA TRP A 127 2.08 -11.64 -10.13
C TRP A 127 1.69 -10.35 -9.42
#